data_AF-A0A8J5SAN0-F1
#
_entry.id   AF-A0A8J5SAN0-F1
#
_cell.length_a   1.000
_cell.length_b   1.000
_cell.length_c   1.000
_cell.angle_alpha   90.00
_cell.angle_beta   90.00
_cell.angle_gamma   90.00
#
_symmetry.space_group_name_H-M   'P 1'
#
loop_
_entity.id
_entity.type
_entity.pdbx_description
1 polymer ?
#
loop_
_entity_poly.entity_id
_entity_poly.type
_entity_poly.pdbx_seq_one_letter_code
_entity_poly.pdbx_strand_id
1 'polypeptide(L)'
;MSKYMTKYDRARILGTRALQISMNASVMVELEGETDPLEIAMNELRARKIPFTIRRYLSDGSYEDWGVDELIVEDSWKRQARLHLPEAPLRARRGGHQGKTSLVRYASCIAYIR
;
A
#
# COMPACT_ATOMS: atom_id res chain seq x y z
N MET A 1 16.54 10.64 -11.13
CA MET A 1 15.07 10.45 -11.26
C MET A 1 14.33 11.16 -10.11
N SER A 2 13.00 11.30 -10.15
CA SER A 2 12.24 12.01 -9.09
C SER A 2 12.15 11.20 -7.78
N LYS A 3 12.47 11.79 -6.62
CA LYS A 3 12.42 11.12 -5.30
C LYS A 3 10.99 10.89 -4.77
N TYR A 4 9.98 11.32 -5.52
CA TYR A 4 8.58 11.13 -5.16
C TYR A 4 8.10 9.73 -5.53
N MET A 5 7.33 9.12 -4.63
CA MET A 5 6.61 7.89 -4.90
C MET A 5 5.46 8.19 -5.86
N THR A 6 5.44 7.52 -7.00
CA THR A 6 4.33 7.69 -7.94
C THR A 6 3.08 6.95 -7.46
N LYS A 7 1.91 7.31 -7.97
CA LYS A 7 0.66 6.55 -7.71
C LYS A 7 0.76 5.09 -8.13
N TYR A 8 1.55 4.79 -9.16
CA TYR A 8 1.77 3.44 -9.67
C TYR A 8 2.66 2.63 -8.73
N ASP A 9 3.75 3.22 -8.26
CA ASP A 9 4.63 2.62 -7.24
C ASP A 9 3.85 2.29 -5.99
N ARG A 10 3.10 3.27 -5.47
CA ARG A 10 2.27 3.11 -4.27
C ARG A 10 1.27 1.98 -4.43
N ALA A 11 0.52 1.95 -5.53
CA ALA A 11 -0.47 0.90 -5.79
C ALA A 11 0.19 -0.49 -5.86
N ARG A 12 1.36 -0.59 -6.50
CA ARG A 12 2.09 -1.85 -6.62
C ARG A 12 2.62 -2.34 -5.27
N ILE A 13 3.24 -1.46 -4.49
CA ILE A 13 3.76 -1.78 -3.15
C ILE A 13 2.64 -2.27 -2.23
N LEU A 14 1.54 -1.51 -2.15
CA LEU A 14 0.41 -1.85 -1.30
C LEU A 14 -0.24 -3.16 -1.74
N GLY A 15 -0.45 -3.35 -3.05
CA GLY A 15 -1.03 -4.58 -3.58
C GLY A 15 -0.17 -5.82 -3.31
N THR A 16 1.14 -5.72 -3.59
CA THR A 16 2.07 -6.83 -3.32
C THR A 16 2.19 -7.12 -1.83
N ARG A 17 2.26 -6.09 -0.98
CA ARG A 17 2.40 -6.28 0.46
C ARG A 17 1.12 -6.84 1.09
N ALA A 18 -0.05 -6.34 0.70
CA ALA A 18 -1.33 -6.89 1.12
C ALA A 18 -1.48 -8.36 0.71
N LEU A 19 -1.02 -8.73 -0.50
CA LEU A 19 -0.99 -10.12 -0.94
C LEU A 19 -0.10 -10.99 -0.03
N GLN A 20 1.12 -10.54 0.28
CA GLN A 20 2.00 -11.26 1.21
C GLN A 20 1.35 -11.46 2.58
N ILE A 21 0.72 -10.42 3.15
CA ILE A 21 0.02 -10.50 4.43
C ILE A 21 -1.14 -11.50 4.36
N SER A 22 -1.91 -11.49 3.25
CA SER A 22 -3.00 -12.45 3.04
C SER A 22 -2.51 -13.91 2.94
N MET A 23 -1.25 -14.11 2.56
CA MET A 23 -0.54 -15.39 2.55
C MET A 23 0.17 -15.67 3.88
N ASN A 24 -0.26 -15.04 4.97
CA ASN A 24 0.28 -15.23 6.31
C ASN A 24 1.75 -14.80 6.49
N ALA A 25 2.25 -13.85 5.69
CA ALA A 25 3.58 -13.27 5.89
C ALA A 25 3.66 -12.46 7.19
N SER A 26 4.88 -12.31 7.72
CA SER A 26 5.13 -11.55 8.95
C SER A 26 4.84 -10.06 8.77
N VAL A 27 4.03 -9.51 9.68
CA VAL A 27 3.72 -8.07 9.76
C VAL A 27 4.80 -7.36 10.58
N MET A 28 5.23 -6.18 10.10
CA MET A 28 6.34 -5.39 10.65
C MET A 28 5.90 -4.27 11.60
N VAL A 29 4.60 -4.11 11.80
CA VAL A 29 3.95 -3.12 12.68
C VAL A 29 3.01 -3.81 13.66
N GLU A 30 2.76 -3.16 14.79
CA GLU A 30 1.72 -3.60 15.73
C GLU A 30 0.34 -3.38 15.11
N LEU A 31 -0.55 -4.36 15.29
CA LEU A 31 -1.94 -4.32 14.82
C LEU A 31 -2.83 -3.77 15.94
N GLU A 32 -3.61 -2.74 15.65
CA GLU A 32 -4.57 -2.11 16.57
C GLU A 32 -6.02 -2.60 16.31
N GLY A 33 -6.16 -3.79 15.73
CA GLY A 33 -7.45 -4.39 15.37
C GLY A 33 -7.74 -4.40 13.87
N GLU A 34 -6.78 -3.99 13.03
CA GLU A 34 -6.87 -4.17 11.58
C GLU A 34 -6.88 -5.66 11.23
N THR A 35 -7.85 -6.06 10.41
CA THR A 35 -7.97 -7.42 9.90
C THR A 35 -7.81 -7.47 8.38
N ASP A 36 -8.00 -6.34 7.71
CA ASP A 36 -7.88 -6.25 6.26
C ASP A 36 -6.39 -6.13 5.86
N PRO A 37 -5.88 -7.01 4.98
CA PRO A 37 -4.47 -6.99 4.57
C PRO A 37 -4.02 -5.68 3.92
N LEU A 38 -4.94 -4.96 3.25
CA LEU A 38 -4.61 -3.68 2.62
C LEU A 38 -4.47 -2.58 3.67
N GLU A 39 -5.33 -2.56 4.70
CA GLU A 39 -5.19 -1.65 5.84
C GLU A 39 -3.86 -1.86 6.57
N ILE A 40 -3.48 -3.13 6.81
CA ILE A 40 -2.21 -3.48 7.45
C ILE A 40 -1.02 -3.00 6.59
N ALA A 41 -1.03 -3.28 5.28
CA ALA A 41 0.00 -2.81 4.36
C ALA A 41 0.09 -1.27 4.30
N MET A 42 -1.04 -0.59 4.39
CA MET A 42 -1.10 0.87 4.44
C MET A 42 -0.47 1.42 5.72
N ASN A 43 -0.71 0.77 6.87
CA ASN A 43 -0.07 1.12 8.13
C ASN A 43 1.44 0.88 8.08
N GLU A 44 1.90 -0.24 7.52
CA GLU A 44 3.33 -0.48 7.31
C GLU A 44 3.99 0.56 6.38
N LEU A 45 3.31 0.97 5.31
CA LEU A 45 3.81 2.01 4.41
C LEU A 45 3.93 3.36 5.11
N ARG A 46 2.94 3.72 5.95
CA ARG A 46 2.98 4.95 6.77
C ARG A 46 4.11 4.92 7.79
N ALA A 47 4.36 3.76 8.39
CA ALA A 47 5.46 3.53 9.32
C ALA A 47 6.83 3.38 8.61
N ARG A 48 6.86 3.36 7.26
CA ARG A 48 8.06 3.11 6.44
C ARG A 48 8.77 1.81 6.80
N LYS A 49 7.98 0.76 7.08
CA LYS A 49 8.47 -0.56 7.50
C LYS A 49 8.39 -1.63 6.41
N ILE A 50 7.91 -1.28 5.21
CA ILE A 50 7.85 -2.22 4.09
C ILE A 50 9.27 -2.45 3.55
N PRO A 51 9.78 -3.70 3.58
CA PRO A 51 11.15 -4.01 3.18
C PRO A 51 11.27 -4.23 1.67
N PHE A 52 10.82 -3.27 0.86
CA PHE A 52 10.87 -3.36 -0.61
C PHE A 52 11.82 -2.31 -1.21
N THR A 53 12.44 -2.69 -2.32
CA THR A 53 13.20 -1.77 -3.17
C THR A 53 12.55 -1.64 -4.55
N ILE A 54 12.41 -0.41 -5.05
CA ILE A 54 11.88 -0.11 -6.38
C ILE A 54 13.04 0.12 -7.33
N ARG A 55 13.17 -0.77 -8.32
CA ARG A 55 14.08 -0.57 -9.45
C ARG A 55 13.40 0.24 -10.56
N ARG A 56 13.98 1.38 -10.92
CA ARG A 56 13.48 2.24 -11.98
C ARG A 56 14.52 2.36 -13.10
N TYR A 57 14.10 2.12 -14.33
CA TYR A 57 14.98 2.11 -15.51
C TYR A 57 15.04 3.50 -16.17
N LEU A 58 16.23 3.88 -16.59
CA LEU A 58 16.51 5.09 -17.35
C LEU A 58 16.48 4.80 -18.86
N SER A 59 16.42 5.85 -19.67
CA SER A 59 16.31 5.75 -21.13
C SER A 59 17.53 5.12 -21.82
N ASP A 60 18.68 5.13 -21.15
CA ASP A 60 19.92 4.49 -21.59
C ASP A 60 20.00 3.00 -21.21
N GLY A 61 18.97 2.45 -20.57
CA GLY A 61 18.91 1.07 -20.10
C GLY A 61 19.57 0.83 -18.73
N SER A 62 20.19 1.86 -18.14
CA SER A 62 20.65 1.80 -16.75
C SER A 62 19.47 1.84 -15.78
N TYR A 63 19.71 1.60 -14.48
CA TYR A 63 18.66 1.61 -13.47
C TYR A 63 19.14 2.21 -12.15
N GLU A 64 18.18 2.77 -11.40
CA GLU A 64 18.36 3.23 -10.03
C GLU A 64 17.46 2.39 -9.11
N ASP A 65 18.02 1.90 -8.02
CA ASP A 65 17.30 1.18 -6.97
C ASP A 65 16.97 2.16 -5.84
N TRP A 66 15.67 2.32 -5.54
CA TRP A 66 15.16 3.23 -4.53
C TRP A 66 14.42 2.46 -3.43
N GLY A 67 14.83 2.60 -2.18
CA GLY A 67 14.14 2.04 -1.02
C GLY A 67 12.75 2.66 -0.85
N VAL A 68 11.76 1.86 -0.45
CA VAL A 68 10.41 2.39 -0.17
C VAL A 68 10.41 3.38 1.00
N ASP A 69 11.30 3.19 1.97
CA ASP A 69 11.47 4.03 3.16
C ASP A 69 12.06 5.43 2.85
N GLU A 70 12.82 5.56 1.77
CA GLU A 70 13.45 6.82 1.37
C GLU A 70 12.60 7.66 0.39
N LEU A 71 11.58 7.07 -0.23
CA LEU A 71 10.71 7.78 -1.17
C LEU A 71 9.74 8.72 -0.46
N ILE A 72 9.51 9.89 -1.07
CA ILE A 72 8.56 10.88 -0.56
C ILE A 72 7.15 10.45 -0.96
N VAL A 73 6.36 10.05 0.03
CA VAL A 73 4.95 9.68 -0.16
C VAL A 73 4.07 10.92 -0.04
N GLU A 74 3.46 11.34 -1.14
CA GLU A 74 2.43 12.38 -1.09
C GLU A 74 1.08 11.77 -0.68
N ASP A 75 0.64 12.01 0.56
CA ASP A 75 -0.72 11.67 1.02
C ASP A 75 -1.70 12.81 0.64
N SER A 76 -1.86 13.09 -0.66
CA SER A 76 -2.80 14.12 -1.12
C SER A 76 -4.27 13.78 -0.88
N TRP A 77 -4.61 12.49 -0.71
CA TRP A 77 -5.97 12.02 -0.41
C TRP A 77 -6.49 12.44 0.98
N LYS A 78 -5.60 12.76 1.94
CA LYS A 78 -6.01 13.28 3.26
C LYS A 78 -6.65 14.67 3.19
N ARG A 79 -6.41 15.44 2.12
CA ARG A 79 -6.98 16.78 1.97
C ARG A 79 -8.48 16.77 1.67
N GLN A 80 -8.99 15.69 1.08
CA GLN A 80 -10.41 15.59 0.70
C GLN A 80 -11.30 15.09 1.85
N ALA A 81 -10.78 14.27 2.75
CA ALA A 81 -11.54 13.75 3.89
C ALA A 81 -11.88 14.81 4.95
N ARG A 82 -11.13 15.93 5.00
CA ARG A 82 -11.36 17.02 5.97
C ARG A 82 -12.41 18.05 5.52
N LEU A 83 -12.92 17.96 4.28
CA LEU A 83 -13.92 18.90 3.77
C LEU A 83 -15.38 18.41 3.91
N HIS A 84 -15.64 17.16 4.33
CA HIS A 84 -17.00 16.61 4.35
C HIS A 84 -17.30 15.70 5.56
N LEU A 85 -17.09 16.19 6.79
CA LEU A 85 -17.67 15.54 7.97
C LEU A 85 -18.29 16.58 8.90
N PRO A 86 -19.64 16.71 8.96
CA PRO A 86 -20.30 17.09 10.19
C PRO A 86 -20.26 15.89 11.15
N GLU A 87 -19.82 16.14 12.38
CA GLU A 87 -19.85 15.20 13.50
C GLU A 87 -21.20 14.48 13.59
N ALA A 88 -21.20 13.15 13.42
CA ALA A 88 -22.38 12.32 13.60
C ALA A 88 -22.13 11.29 14.74
N PRO A 89 -23.11 11.10 15.65
CA PRO A 89 -22.87 10.42 16.91
C PRO A 89 -22.76 8.89 16.76
N LEU A 90 -22.07 8.28 17.72
CA LEU A 90 -21.96 6.84 17.89
C LEU A 90 -23.34 6.15 17.86
N ARG A 91 -23.62 5.35 16.83
CA ARG A 91 -24.58 4.25 16.94
C ARG A 91 -24.26 3.09 16.00
N ALA A 92 -24.24 1.92 16.60
CA ALA A 92 -24.05 0.61 15.99
C ALA A 92 -25.07 0.28 14.88
N ARG A 93 -24.63 -0.47 13.84
CA ARG A 93 -25.11 -1.85 13.52
C ARG A 93 -24.56 -2.34 12.17
N ARG A 94 -24.06 -3.59 12.23
CA ARG A 94 -24.08 -4.68 11.23
C ARG A 94 -24.36 -4.35 9.76
N GLY A 95 -23.49 -4.86 8.88
CA GLY A 95 -23.94 -5.56 7.68
C GLY A 95 -23.16 -5.28 6.40
N GLY A 96 -22.31 -6.24 6.00
CA GLY A 96 -22.18 -6.68 4.61
C GLY A 96 -21.21 -5.92 3.69
N HIS A 97 -20.22 -6.64 3.15
CA HIS A 97 -19.97 -6.75 1.72
C HIS A 97 -18.77 -7.67 1.48
N GLN A 98 -19.01 -8.95 1.16
CA GLN A 98 -17.97 -9.78 0.53
C GLN A 98 -17.83 -9.35 -0.93
N GLY A 99 -16.85 -8.49 -1.17
CA GLY A 99 -16.43 -8.06 -2.50
C GLY A 99 -15.68 -9.17 -3.23
N LYS A 100 -16.39 -9.81 -4.16
CA LYS A 100 -15.94 -10.40 -5.43
C LYS A 100 -14.41 -10.57 -5.58
N THR A 101 -13.98 -11.80 -5.45
CA THR A 101 -12.69 -12.35 -5.88
C THR A 101 -12.44 -12.04 -7.37
N SER A 102 -11.53 -11.10 -7.64
CA SER A 102 -10.84 -10.99 -8.93
C SER A 102 -9.37 -11.39 -8.72
N LEU A 103 -9.18 -12.65 -8.34
CA LEU A 103 -7.88 -13.20 -7.91
C LEU A 103 -7.06 -13.83 -9.05
N VAL A 104 -7.40 -13.58 -10.31
CA VAL A 104 -6.73 -14.23 -11.44
C VAL A 104 -6.36 -13.18 -12.49
N ARG A 105 -5.19 -12.53 -12.32
CA ARG A 105 -4.32 -11.96 -13.39
C ARG A 105 -3.14 -11.10 -12.91
N TYR A 106 -2.82 -11.01 -11.63
CA TYR A 106 -1.69 -10.21 -11.14
C TYR A 106 -0.39 -10.98 -10.91
N ALA A 107 -0.27 -12.21 -11.44
CA ALA A 107 0.89 -13.07 -11.20
C ALA A 107 2.13 -12.76 -12.08
N SER A 108 2.04 -11.96 -13.14
CA SER A 108 3.17 -11.75 -14.07
C SER A 108 4.05 -10.51 -13.80
N CYS A 109 3.76 -9.68 -12.80
CA CYS A 109 4.58 -8.49 -12.49
C CYS A 109 5.32 -8.55 -11.14
N ILE A 110 5.29 -9.68 -10.45
CA ILE A 110 5.89 -9.85 -9.10
C ILE A 110 7.42 -10.01 -9.17
N ALA A 111 8.00 -10.26 -10.35
CA ALA A 111 9.42 -10.62 -10.51
C ALA A 111 10.45 -9.51 -10.23
N TYR A 112 10.06 -8.30 -9.82
CA TYR A 112 10.99 -7.17 -9.63
C TYR A 112 10.77 -6.37 -8.35
N ILE A 113 10.22 -7.01 -7.31
CA ILE A 113 10.22 -6.46 -5.95
C ILE A 113 11.02 -7.46 -5.12
N ARG A 114 12.29 -7.16 -4.88
CA ARG A 114 13.11 -7.85 -3.88
C ARG A 114 12.99 -7.14 -2.54
#